data_AF-A0A7S0IH52-F1
#
_entry.id   AF-A0A7S0IH52-F1
#
_cell.length_a   1.000
_cell.length_b   1.000
_cell.length_c   1.000
_cell.angle_alpha   90.00
_cell.angle_beta   90.00
_cell.angle_gamma   90.00
#
_symmetry.space_group_name_H-M   'P 1'
#
loop_
_entity.id
_entity.type
_entity.pdbx_description
1 polymer ?
#
loop_
_entity_poly.entity_id
_entity_poly.type
_entity_poly.pdbx_seq_one_letter_code
_entity_poly.pdbx_strand_id
1 'polypeptide(L)'
;AMSGSDESARLERVYDLSATAAWIRAGGFRRVALQIPDDLLHDAVNLAAALERRCVASGDAATASGGDAVPPTRVFVLADTTFGSCCVDEVAAAHHAADAIVHFGRACMSPVARLPARFVFNKVDLDADACAEAIAAHASALGARNAKCVEDDDDAGRVDAVVVLVDQEHAHATDELRRRVETAMASSPSSSAPVTVAKTLPVEALPRERAARVSGVRGG
;
A
#
# COMPACT_ATOMS: atom_id res chain seq x y z
N ALA A 1 5.75 14.37 27.54
CA ALA A 1 4.81 13.28 27.20
C ALA A 1 3.89 13.79 26.10
N MET A 2 3.81 13.09 24.97
CA MET A 2 2.83 13.41 23.92
C MET A 2 1.41 13.18 24.47
N SER A 3 0.46 14.03 24.10
CA SER A 3 -0.96 13.84 24.45
C SER A 3 -1.50 12.56 23.79
N GLY A 4 -2.47 11.89 24.40
CA GLY A 4 -3.14 10.74 23.78
C GLY A 4 -3.83 11.08 22.45
N SER A 5 -4.21 12.34 22.23
CA SER A 5 -4.71 12.83 20.94
C SER A 5 -3.62 12.97 19.88
N ASP A 6 -2.41 13.37 20.27
CA ASP A 6 -1.27 13.56 19.39
C ASP A 6 -0.73 12.21 18.90
N GLU A 7 -0.67 11.22 19.80
CA GLU A 7 -0.31 9.85 19.44
C GLU A 7 -1.32 9.23 18.46
N SER A 8 -2.62 9.39 18.71
CA SER A 8 -3.65 8.89 17.78
C SER A 8 -3.56 9.52 16.40
N ALA A 9 -3.18 10.81 16.32
CA ALA A 9 -2.95 11.50 15.05
C ALA A 9 -1.66 11.05 14.35
N ARG A 10 -0.58 10.80 15.11
CA ARG A 10 0.66 10.19 14.59
C ARG A 10 0.38 8.84 13.96
N LEU A 11 -0.25 7.92 14.70
CA LEU A 11 -0.53 6.58 14.21
C LEU A 11 -1.43 6.60 12.97
N GLU A 12 -2.40 7.50 12.92
CA GLU A 12 -3.23 7.69 11.72
C GLU A 12 -2.40 8.07 10.50
N ARG A 13 -1.54 9.10 10.64
CA ARG A 13 -0.69 9.57 9.54
C ARG A 13 0.24 8.48 9.01
N VAL A 14 0.88 7.74 9.92
CA VAL A 14 1.89 6.75 9.58
C VAL A 14 1.28 5.46 9.02
N TYR A 15 0.15 5.00 9.56
CA TYR A 15 -0.34 3.63 9.35
C TYR A 15 -1.72 3.51 8.69
N ASP A 16 -2.32 4.61 8.21
CA ASP A 16 -3.60 4.61 7.49
C ASP A 16 -4.71 3.86 8.24
N LEU A 17 -4.81 4.08 9.55
CA LEU A 17 -5.70 3.31 10.42
C LEU A 17 -7.17 3.43 10.02
N SER A 18 -7.61 4.59 9.52
CA SER A 18 -9.00 4.76 9.06
C SER A 18 -9.29 3.92 7.82
N ALA A 19 -8.38 3.88 6.85
CA ALA A 19 -8.54 3.08 5.65
C ALA A 19 -8.49 1.58 5.98
N THR A 20 -7.58 1.18 6.88
CA THR A 20 -7.48 -0.19 7.39
C THR A 20 -8.76 -0.61 8.13
N ALA A 21 -9.29 0.23 9.01
CA ALA A 21 -10.55 -0.06 9.69
C ALA A 21 -11.74 -0.11 8.73
N ALA A 22 -11.78 0.74 7.70
CA ALA A 22 -12.81 0.68 6.66
C ALA A 22 -12.78 -0.65 5.89
N TRP A 23 -11.58 -1.11 5.50
CA TRP A 23 -11.40 -2.43 4.88
C TRP A 23 -11.85 -3.58 5.79
N ILE A 24 -11.48 -3.54 7.08
CA ILE A 24 -11.90 -4.54 8.07
C ILE A 24 -13.43 -4.64 8.16
N ARG A 25 -14.10 -3.48 8.27
CA ARG A 25 -15.57 -3.42 8.36
C ARG A 25 -16.24 -3.86 7.07
N ALA A 26 -15.75 -3.41 5.91
CA ALA A 26 -16.30 -3.79 4.61
C ALA A 26 -16.17 -5.30 4.36
N GLY A 27 -15.10 -5.93 4.83
CA GLY A 27 -14.90 -7.38 4.78
C GLY A 27 -15.70 -8.17 5.82
N GLY A 28 -16.32 -7.51 6.80
CA GLY A 28 -16.99 -8.16 7.92
C GLY A 28 -16.04 -8.97 8.81
N PHE A 29 -14.74 -8.64 8.84
CA PHE A 29 -13.74 -9.40 9.57
C PHE A 29 -13.86 -9.16 11.08
N ARG A 30 -13.85 -10.25 11.85
CA ARG A 30 -14.16 -10.25 13.29
C ARG A 30 -12.95 -10.55 14.13
N ARG A 31 -11.98 -11.27 13.59
CA ARG A 31 -10.71 -11.62 14.21
C ARG A 31 -9.60 -11.22 13.25
N VAL A 32 -8.92 -10.12 13.54
CA VAL A 32 -7.91 -9.55 12.64
C VAL A 32 -6.53 -9.70 13.28
N ALA A 33 -5.63 -10.40 12.59
CA ALA A 33 -4.25 -10.53 12.97
C ALA A 33 -3.43 -9.33 12.47
N LEU A 34 -2.53 -8.81 13.29
CA LEU A 34 -1.53 -7.82 12.91
C LEU A 34 -0.16 -8.50 12.87
N GLN A 35 0.47 -8.50 11.69
CA GLN A 35 1.86 -8.91 11.52
C GLN A 35 2.71 -7.65 11.46
N ILE A 36 3.53 -7.44 12.49
CA ILE A 36 4.28 -6.21 12.72
C ILE A 36 5.76 -6.58 12.80
N PRO A 37 6.65 -5.99 11.98
CA PRO A 37 8.08 -6.25 12.04
C PRO A 37 8.69 -5.62 13.29
N ASP A 38 9.84 -6.14 13.72
CA ASP A 38 10.56 -5.73 14.94
C ASP A 38 10.67 -4.21 15.11
N ASP A 39 11.05 -3.51 14.05
CA ASP A 39 11.26 -2.06 14.03
C ASP A 39 10.00 -1.27 14.41
N LEU A 40 8.81 -1.86 14.21
CA LEU A 40 7.50 -1.26 14.45
C LEU A 40 6.82 -1.82 15.71
N LEU A 41 7.43 -2.76 16.43
CA LEU A 41 6.83 -3.37 17.62
C LEU A 41 6.57 -2.38 18.76
N HIS A 42 7.32 -1.28 18.82
CA HIS A 42 7.10 -0.20 19.79
C HIS A 42 5.69 0.42 19.70
N ASP A 43 5.07 0.37 18.51
CA ASP A 43 3.71 0.87 18.26
C ASP A 43 2.63 -0.23 18.36
N ALA A 44 3.01 -1.50 18.47
CA ALA A 44 2.11 -2.65 18.27
C ALA A 44 0.86 -2.63 19.16
N VAL A 45 1.03 -2.37 20.45
CA VAL A 45 -0.09 -2.32 21.41
C VAL A 45 -1.03 -1.14 21.09
N ASN A 46 -0.46 0.01 20.75
CA ASN A 46 -1.24 1.20 20.43
C ASN A 46 -1.99 1.04 19.10
N LEU A 47 -1.35 0.42 18.10
CA LEU A 47 -1.93 0.06 16.80
C LEU A 47 -3.15 -0.86 16.97
N ALA A 48 -2.98 -1.97 17.70
CA ALA A 48 -4.06 -2.92 17.94
C ALA A 48 -5.26 -2.24 18.60
N ALA A 49 -5.01 -1.49 19.69
CA ALA A 49 -6.07 -0.79 20.41
C ALA A 49 -6.74 0.32 19.57
N ALA A 50 -5.96 1.03 18.74
CA ALA A 50 -6.46 2.09 17.87
C ALA A 50 -7.33 1.56 16.73
N LEU A 51 -6.96 0.42 16.13
CA LEU A 51 -7.75 -0.27 15.11
C LEU A 51 -9.04 -0.85 15.69
N GLU A 52 -8.95 -1.53 16.85
CA GLU A 52 -10.11 -2.10 17.53
C GLU A 52 -11.17 -1.03 17.83
N ARG A 53 -10.76 0.12 18.40
CA ARG A 53 -11.66 1.26 18.63
C ARG A 53 -12.31 1.79 17.34
N ARG A 54 -11.53 1.93 16.27
CA ARG A 54 -12.03 2.42 14.96
C ARG A 54 -12.99 1.44 14.29
N CYS A 55 -12.87 0.14 14.57
CA CYS A 55 -13.82 -0.85 14.08
C CYS A 55 -15.18 -0.74 14.80
N VAL A 56 -15.18 -0.40 16.10
CA VAL A 56 -16.41 -0.25 16.91
C VAL A 56 -17.15 1.07 16.66
N ALA A 57 -16.43 2.16 16.39
CA ALA A 57 -16.99 3.51 16.33
C ALA A 57 -17.97 3.78 15.15
N SER A 58 -18.13 2.87 14.19
CA SER A 58 -18.85 3.13 12.93
C SER A 58 -20.29 2.63 12.87
N GLY A 59 -20.96 2.39 14.00
CA GLY A 59 -22.43 2.26 14.03
C GLY A 59 -23.00 0.90 14.43
N ASP A 60 -22.17 -0.11 14.73
CA ASP A 60 -22.65 -1.41 15.25
C ASP A 60 -23.32 -1.31 16.64
N ALA A 61 -23.16 -0.17 17.32
CA ALA A 61 -23.85 0.13 18.59
C ALA A 61 -25.28 0.68 18.40
N ALA A 62 -25.68 1.10 17.19
CA ALA A 62 -26.95 1.79 16.95
C ALA A 62 -28.11 0.88 16.48
N THR A 63 -27.84 -0.40 16.16
CA THR A 63 -28.86 -1.37 15.71
C THR A 63 -29.21 -2.42 16.76
N ALA A 64 -28.66 -2.36 17.98
CA ALA A 64 -28.99 -3.28 19.07
C ALA A 64 -30.26 -2.86 19.82
N SER A 65 -31.36 -2.66 19.09
CA SER A 65 -32.71 -2.67 19.64
C SER A 65 -33.49 -3.81 19.00
N GLY A 66 -33.20 -5.05 19.42
CA GLY A 66 -34.10 -6.19 19.20
C GLY A 66 -33.58 -7.45 18.49
N GLY A 67 -32.27 -7.60 18.24
CA GLY A 67 -31.71 -8.83 17.65
C GLY A 67 -30.22 -9.01 18.00
N ASP A 68 -29.76 -10.26 18.05
CA ASP A 68 -28.45 -10.72 18.55
C ASP A 68 -27.31 -9.69 18.42
N ALA A 69 -26.74 -9.30 19.57
CA ALA A 69 -25.61 -8.38 19.62
C ALA A 69 -24.44 -8.95 18.80
N VAL A 70 -24.14 -8.31 17.68
CA VAL A 70 -22.94 -8.60 16.90
C VAL A 70 -21.74 -8.38 17.82
N PRO A 71 -20.83 -9.36 18.02
CA PRO A 71 -19.70 -9.18 18.92
C PRO A 71 -18.80 -8.00 18.51
N PRO A 72 -17.83 -7.55 19.31
CA PRO A 72 -16.84 -6.60 18.82
C PRO A 72 -15.83 -7.30 17.90
N THR A 73 -15.30 -6.58 16.91
CA THR A 73 -14.12 -7.03 16.14
C THR A 73 -12.92 -7.04 17.07
N ARG A 74 -12.23 -8.19 17.16
CA ARG A 74 -11.00 -8.38 17.94
C ARG A 74 -9.78 -8.22 17.06
N VAL A 75 -8.84 -7.41 17.51
CA VAL A 75 -7.56 -7.18 16.84
C VAL A 75 -6.43 -7.69 17.72
N PHE A 76 -5.52 -8.48 17.19
CA PHE A 76 -4.42 -9.06 17.96
C PHE A 76 -3.11 -9.09 17.16
N VAL A 77 -1.98 -8.97 17.86
CA VAL A 77 -0.65 -8.99 17.26
C VAL A 77 -0.13 -10.43 17.21
N LEU A 78 0.42 -10.85 16.07
CA LEU A 78 1.09 -12.15 15.95
C LEU A 78 2.44 -12.12 16.67
N ALA A 79 2.80 -13.22 17.31
CA ALA A 79 4.15 -13.41 17.81
C ALA A 79 5.10 -13.54 16.61
N ASP A 80 6.24 -12.86 16.71
CA ASP A 80 7.17 -12.50 15.64
C ASP A 80 7.56 -13.61 14.64
N THR A 81 7.81 -13.21 13.39
CA THR A 81 8.48 -13.97 12.34
C THR A 81 9.83 -13.31 12.02
N THR A 82 10.84 -13.51 12.86
CA THR A 82 12.23 -13.08 12.63
C THR A 82 12.80 -13.56 11.27
N PHE A 83 12.25 -14.64 10.71
CA PHE A 83 12.56 -15.11 9.35
C PHE A 83 11.34 -15.00 8.45
N GLY A 84 11.50 -14.36 7.28
CA GLY A 84 10.41 -14.20 6.32
C GLY A 84 9.47 -13.02 6.62
N SER A 85 9.97 -11.97 7.29
CA SER A 85 9.22 -10.77 7.67
C SER A 85 8.54 -10.02 6.52
N CYS A 86 8.93 -10.27 5.26
CA CYS A 86 8.30 -9.68 4.09
C CYS A 86 7.07 -10.46 3.57
N CYS A 87 6.87 -11.70 4.04
CA CYS A 87 5.75 -12.55 3.62
C CYS A 87 4.60 -12.48 4.63
N VAL A 88 3.38 -12.64 4.14
CA VAL A 88 2.18 -12.75 4.99
C VAL A 88 2.19 -14.09 5.72
N ASP A 89 2.17 -14.10 7.05
CA ASP A 89 2.10 -15.34 7.84
C ASP A 89 0.65 -15.83 8.00
N GLU A 90 0.15 -16.45 6.94
CA GLU A 90 -1.20 -17.03 6.90
C GLU A 90 -1.36 -18.24 7.85
N VAL A 91 -0.27 -18.93 8.19
CA VAL A 91 -0.31 -20.13 9.03
C VAL A 91 -0.52 -19.73 10.48
N ALA A 92 0.27 -18.79 11.00
CA ALA A 92 0.10 -18.27 12.36
C ALA A 92 -1.26 -17.61 12.53
N ALA A 93 -1.66 -16.75 11.57
CA ALA A 93 -2.97 -16.10 11.61
C ALA A 93 -4.11 -17.14 11.61
N ALA A 94 -4.04 -18.18 10.77
CA ALA A 94 -5.06 -19.23 10.73
C ALA A 94 -5.10 -20.09 12.01
N HIS A 95 -3.96 -20.38 12.65
CA HIS A 95 -3.94 -21.10 13.93
C HIS A 95 -4.66 -20.34 15.05
N HIS A 96 -4.69 -19.01 14.98
CA HIS A 96 -5.46 -18.17 15.89
C HIS A 96 -6.86 -17.83 15.35
N ALA A 97 -7.34 -18.55 14.34
CA ALA A 97 -8.64 -18.36 13.70
C ALA A 97 -8.87 -16.89 13.28
N ALA A 98 -7.87 -16.25 12.68
CA ALA A 98 -8.03 -14.95 12.06
C ALA A 98 -8.89 -15.07 10.79
N ASP A 99 -9.72 -14.07 10.55
CA ASP A 99 -10.49 -13.92 9.31
C ASP A 99 -9.70 -13.15 8.24
N ALA A 100 -8.75 -12.33 8.68
CA ALA A 100 -7.92 -11.46 7.86
C ALA A 100 -6.62 -11.09 8.59
N ILE A 101 -5.63 -10.65 7.83
CA ILE A 101 -4.33 -10.23 8.34
C ILE A 101 -3.94 -8.85 7.81
N VAL A 102 -3.44 -7.97 8.68
CA VAL A 102 -2.83 -6.69 8.30
C VAL A 102 -1.32 -6.81 8.47
N HIS A 103 -0.59 -6.66 7.38
CA HIS A 103 0.86 -6.80 7.32
C HIS A 103 1.51 -5.42 7.25
N PHE A 104 2.31 -5.06 8.25
CA PHE A 104 2.98 -3.76 8.33
C PHE A 104 4.42 -3.83 7.81
N GLY A 105 4.89 -2.73 7.23
CA GLY A 105 6.27 -2.61 6.74
C GLY A 105 6.48 -3.18 5.35
N ARG A 106 7.75 -3.40 4.98
CA ARG A 106 8.14 -3.88 3.65
C ARG A 106 7.61 -5.28 3.41
N ALA A 107 6.98 -5.49 2.25
CA ALA A 107 6.39 -6.78 1.90
C ALA A 107 6.85 -7.27 0.53
N CYS A 108 6.97 -8.58 0.33
CA CYS A 108 7.19 -9.15 -1.00
C CYS A 108 5.92 -9.11 -1.87
N MET A 109 4.75 -8.86 -1.26
CA MET A 109 3.42 -8.91 -1.90
C MET A 109 3.16 -10.23 -2.65
N SER A 110 3.73 -11.33 -2.15
CA SER A 110 3.43 -12.66 -2.68
C SER A 110 1.93 -12.96 -2.59
N PRO A 111 1.34 -13.66 -3.57
CA PRO A 111 -0.08 -14.01 -3.54
C PRO A 111 -0.47 -14.77 -2.27
N VAL A 112 -1.55 -14.34 -1.63
CA VAL A 112 -2.13 -15.02 -0.46
C VAL A 112 -3.04 -16.18 -0.88
N ALA A 113 -3.10 -17.23 -0.07
CA ALA A 113 -3.79 -18.47 -0.39
C ALA A 113 -5.06 -18.74 0.44
N ARG A 114 -5.12 -18.26 1.67
CA ARG A 114 -6.13 -18.63 2.69
C ARG A 114 -6.86 -17.41 3.22
N LEU A 115 -6.11 -16.37 3.63
CA LEU A 115 -6.66 -15.20 4.31
C LEU A 115 -6.56 -13.95 3.42
N PRO A 116 -7.61 -13.11 3.39
CA PRO A 116 -7.48 -11.73 2.93
C PRO A 116 -6.37 -11.01 3.70
N ALA A 117 -5.52 -10.30 2.97
CA ALA A 117 -4.44 -9.51 3.55
C ALA A 117 -4.57 -8.04 3.15
N ARG A 118 -4.20 -7.15 4.06
CA ARG A 118 -3.98 -5.73 3.77
C ARG A 118 -2.54 -5.35 4.14
N PHE A 119 -1.83 -4.73 3.23
CA PHE A 119 -0.49 -4.19 3.44
C PHE A 119 -0.56 -2.74 3.92
N VAL A 120 0.26 -2.39 4.90
CA VAL A 120 0.45 -1.03 5.39
C VAL A 120 1.94 -0.71 5.34
N PHE A 121 2.36 0.01 4.31
CA PHE A 121 3.76 0.38 4.11
C PHE A 121 4.16 1.56 4.98
N ASN A 122 5.45 1.65 5.28
CA ASN A 122 6.02 2.86 5.85
C ASN A 122 5.83 4.03 4.88
N LYS A 123 5.76 5.26 5.40
CA LYS A 123 5.64 6.46 4.58
C LYS A 123 6.88 7.31 4.72
N VAL A 124 7.69 7.31 3.66
CA VAL A 124 8.88 8.18 3.57
C VAL A 124 8.54 9.36 2.68
N ASP A 125 8.69 10.56 3.23
CA ASP A 125 8.42 11.81 2.52
C ASP A 125 9.16 11.86 1.18
N LEU A 126 8.46 12.34 0.15
CA LEU A 126 8.97 12.47 -1.20
C LEU A 126 8.73 13.91 -1.67
N ASP A 127 9.80 14.60 -2.08
CA ASP A 127 9.67 15.86 -2.80
C ASP A 127 9.27 15.58 -4.25
N ALA A 128 7.95 15.54 -4.48
CA ALA A 128 7.38 15.23 -5.78
C ALA A 128 7.76 16.25 -6.86
N ASP A 129 8.03 17.51 -6.49
CA ASP A 129 8.44 18.55 -7.43
C ASP A 129 9.88 18.33 -7.88
N ALA A 130 10.81 18.21 -6.93
CA ALA A 130 12.20 17.96 -7.24
C ALA A 130 12.39 16.65 -8.04
N CYS A 131 11.64 15.60 -7.69
CA CYS A 131 11.65 14.36 -8.46
C CYS A 131 11.13 14.56 -9.89
N ALA A 132 10.01 15.27 -10.08
CA ALA A 132 9.44 15.51 -11.40
C ALA A 132 10.38 16.33 -12.29
N GLU A 133 11.00 17.37 -11.75
CA GLU A 133 12.00 18.18 -12.46
C GLU A 133 13.20 17.34 -12.90
N ALA A 134 13.75 16.51 -11.99
CA ALA A 134 14.87 15.63 -12.30
C ALA A 134 14.51 14.59 -13.38
N ILE A 135 13.32 14.00 -13.30
CA ILE A 135 12.82 13.04 -14.29
C ILE A 135 12.66 13.71 -15.66
N ALA A 136 12.06 14.90 -15.73
CA ALA A 136 11.86 15.64 -16.97
C ALA A 136 13.19 16.09 -17.61
N ALA A 137 14.15 16.53 -16.79
CA ALA A 137 15.50 16.84 -17.25
C ALA A 137 16.20 15.61 -17.84
N HIS A 138 16.08 14.45 -17.18
CA HIS A 138 16.64 13.20 -17.67
C HIS A 138 15.99 12.76 -19.00
N ALA A 139 14.67 12.83 -19.09
CA ALA A 139 13.92 12.52 -20.31
C ALA A 139 14.33 13.43 -21.49
N SER A 140 14.59 14.70 -21.22
CA SER A 140 15.07 15.66 -22.22
C SER A 140 16.49 15.33 -22.69
N ALA A 141 17.38 14.94 -21.78
CA ALA A 141 18.74 14.50 -22.14
C ALA A 141 18.73 13.23 -22.99
N LEU A 142 17.83 12.28 -22.69
CA LEU A 142 17.62 11.07 -23.50
C LEU A 142 17.09 11.41 -24.90
N GLY A 143 16.15 12.34 -24.99
CA GLY A 143 15.64 12.85 -26.27
C GLY A 143 16.73 13.43 -27.16
N ALA A 144 17.60 14.27 -26.58
CA ALA A 144 18.75 14.84 -27.30
C ALA A 144 19.76 13.76 -27.75
N ARG A 145 19.95 12.71 -26.94
CA ARG A 145 20.79 11.57 -27.31
C ARG A 145 20.18 10.77 -28.46
N ASN A 146 18.88 10.50 -28.40
CA ASN A 146 18.17 9.79 -29.47
C ASN A 146 18.27 10.52 -30.82
N ALA A 147 18.19 11.85 -30.81
CA ALA A 147 18.37 12.65 -32.03
C ALA A 147 19.75 12.42 -32.69
N LYS A 148 20.82 12.30 -31.90
CA LYS A 148 22.17 12.00 -32.40
C LYS A 148 22.29 10.56 -32.92
N CYS A 149 21.70 9.59 -32.23
CA CYS A 149 21.66 8.19 -32.70
C CYS A 149 21.04 8.06 -34.10
N VAL A 150 20.03 8.90 -34.41
CA VAL A 150 19.42 8.97 -35.74
C VAL A 150 20.39 9.57 -36.79
N GLU A 151 21.17 10.58 -36.42
CA GLU A 151 22.19 11.18 -37.30
C GLU A 151 23.32 10.20 -37.63
N ASP A 152 23.71 9.37 -36.65
CA ASP A 152 24.84 8.45 -36.73
C ASP A 152 24.46 7.05 -37.29
N ASP A 153 23.18 6.81 -37.64
CA ASP A 153 22.63 5.51 -38.06
C ASP A 153 22.87 4.37 -37.04
N ASP A 154 22.88 4.71 -35.74
CA ASP A 154 23.10 3.78 -34.61
C ASP A 154 21.85 3.66 -33.72
N ASP A 155 20.91 2.82 -34.16
CA ASP A 155 19.63 2.62 -33.47
C ASP A 155 19.76 1.82 -32.15
N ALA A 156 20.90 1.15 -31.91
CA ALA A 156 21.08 0.28 -30.76
C ALA A 156 21.10 1.02 -29.39
N GLY A 157 21.36 2.33 -29.41
CA GLY A 157 21.43 3.18 -28.21
C GLY A 157 20.16 3.97 -27.89
N ARG A 158 19.12 3.86 -28.73
CA ARG A 158 17.88 4.63 -28.61
C ARG A 158 17.05 4.19 -27.40
N VAL A 159 16.47 5.16 -26.70
CA VAL A 159 15.53 4.93 -25.60
C VAL A 159 14.13 5.40 -26.00
N ASP A 160 13.19 4.46 -26.08
CA ASP A 160 11.82 4.76 -26.49
C ASP A 160 10.95 5.35 -25.37
N ALA A 161 11.26 5.03 -24.12
CA ALA A 161 10.51 5.52 -22.97
C ALA A 161 11.32 5.42 -21.66
N VAL A 162 10.93 6.24 -20.70
CA VAL A 162 11.38 6.18 -19.31
C VAL A 162 10.22 5.67 -18.45
N VAL A 163 10.43 4.54 -17.77
CA VAL A 163 9.48 3.99 -16.81
C VAL A 163 9.96 4.30 -15.40
N VAL A 164 9.18 5.06 -14.65
CA VAL A 164 9.49 5.42 -13.26
C VAL A 164 8.83 4.40 -12.34
N LEU A 165 9.64 3.61 -11.64
CA LEU A 165 9.19 2.67 -10.60
C LEU A 165 9.28 3.36 -9.24
N VAL A 166 8.26 3.18 -8.41
CA VAL A 166 8.18 3.77 -7.07
C VAL A 166 8.25 2.64 -6.03
N ASP A 167 9.20 2.71 -5.09
CA ASP A 167 9.29 1.74 -4.01
C ASP A 167 8.11 1.88 -3.03
N GLN A 168 7.82 0.82 -2.28
CA GLN A 168 6.65 0.68 -1.40
C GLN A 168 6.53 1.82 -0.39
N GLU A 169 7.65 2.31 0.13
CA GLU A 169 7.67 3.35 1.16
C GLU A 169 7.21 4.73 0.64
N HIS A 170 7.27 4.94 -0.68
CA HIS A 170 6.79 6.13 -1.37
C HIS A 170 5.46 5.90 -2.11
N ALA A 171 4.84 4.72 -1.95
CA ALA A 171 3.61 4.37 -2.64
C ALA A 171 2.48 5.40 -2.39
N HIS A 172 2.45 5.95 -1.18
CA HIS A 172 1.49 6.99 -0.77
C HIS A 172 1.60 8.30 -1.58
N ALA A 173 2.75 8.58 -2.19
CA ALA A 173 3.01 9.78 -2.97
C ALA A 173 2.98 9.55 -4.49
N THR A 174 2.69 8.32 -4.96
CA THR A 174 2.80 7.96 -6.38
C THR A 174 1.85 8.76 -7.28
N ASP A 175 0.61 8.99 -6.85
CA ASP A 175 -0.35 9.74 -7.65
C ASP A 175 0.03 11.22 -7.78
N GLU A 176 0.57 11.78 -6.69
CA GLU A 176 1.08 13.15 -6.71
C GLU A 176 2.33 13.25 -7.60
N LEU A 177 3.29 12.33 -7.46
CA LEU A 177 4.47 12.27 -8.33
C LEU A 177 4.08 12.15 -9.81
N ARG A 178 3.13 11.28 -10.15
CA ARG A 178 2.60 11.14 -11.51
C ARG A 178 2.10 12.46 -12.06
N ARG A 179 1.26 13.16 -11.31
CA ARG A 179 0.70 14.46 -11.70
C ARG A 179 1.79 15.52 -11.90
N ARG A 180 2.80 15.54 -11.03
CA ARG A 180 3.94 16.48 -11.15
C ARG A 180 4.78 16.15 -12.38
N VAL A 181 5.08 14.88 -12.64
CA VAL A 181 5.80 14.42 -13.83
C VAL A 181 5.03 14.77 -15.10
N GLU A 182 3.73 14.53 -15.17
CA GLU A 182 2.89 14.90 -16.31
C GLU A 182 2.93 16.42 -16.57
N THR A 183 2.88 17.22 -15.51
CA THR A 183 2.99 18.69 -15.60
C THR A 183 4.36 19.14 -16.10
N ALA A 184 5.45 18.57 -15.56
CA ALA A 184 6.82 18.89 -15.97
C ALA A 184 7.14 18.42 -17.40
N MET A 185 6.57 17.29 -17.83
CA MET A 185 6.73 16.80 -19.19
C MET A 185 5.95 17.65 -20.20
N ALA A 186 4.81 18.23 -19.82
CA ALA A 186 4.04 19.13 -20.68
C ALA A 186 4.79 20.44 -21.03
N SER A 187 5.72 20.87 -20.19
CA SER A 187 6.61 22.01 -20.46
C SER A 187 7.95 21.62 -21.08
N SER A 188 8.21 20.31 -21.25
CA SER A 188 9.46 19.80 -21.82
C SER A 188 9.46 19.86 -23.35
N PRO A 189 10.65 19.86 -24.00
CA PRO A 189 10.76 19.79 -25.45
C PRO A 189 10.00 18.59 -26.05
N SER A 190 9.43 18.75 -27.25
CA SER A 190 8.72 17.66 -27.94
C SER A 190 9.64 16.50 -28.34
N SER A 191 10.96 16.69 -28.32
CA SER A 191 11.95 15.66 -28.56
C SER A 191 12.28 14.82 -27.33
N SER A 192 11.81 15.20 -26.13
CA SER A 192 12.09 14.47 -24.90
C SER A 192 11.51 13.05 -24.94
N ALA A 193 12.22 12.09 -24.34
CA ALA A 193 11.73 10.72 -24.24
C ALA A 193 10.41 10.67 -23.44
N PRO A 194 9.37 9.95 -23.91
CA PRO A 194 8.14 9.77 -23.16
C PRO A 194 8.40 9.20 -21.76
N VAL A 195 7.70 9.72 -20.75
CA VAL A 195 7.81 9.25 -19.37
C VAL A 195 6.48 8.65 -18.91
N THR A 196 6.53 7.53 -18.21
CA THR A 196 5.36 6.97 -17.52
C THR A 196 5.74 6.53 -16.12
N VAL A 197 4.99 7.01 -15.13
CA VAL A 197 5.10 6.51 -13.76
C VAL A 197 4.29 5.21 -13.64
N ALA A 198 4.91 4.12 -13.19
CA ALA A 198 4.22 2.85 -13.02
C ALA A 198 3.14 2.97 -11.92
N LYS A 199 2.06 2.21 -12.04
CA LYS A 199 1.04 2.13 -10.98
C LYS A 199 1.59 1.29 -9.83
N THR A 200 1.25 1.66 -8.60
CA THR A 200 1.51 0.83 -7.43
C THR A 200 0.55 -0.36 -7.40
N LEU A 201 1.00 -1.46 -6.80
CA LEU A 201 0.15 -2.61 -6.57
C LEU A 201 -0.92 -2.27 -5.52
N PRO A 202 -2.14 -2.82 -5.63
CA PRO A 202 -3.16 -2.63 -4.61
C PRO A 202 -2.66 -3.19 -3.28
N VAL A 203 -2.93 -2.45 -2.20
CA VAL A 203 -2.54 -2.86 -0.83
C VAL A 203 -3.45 -3.94 -0.25
N GLU A 204 -4.50 -4.35 -0.96
CA GLU A 204 -5.43 -5.39 -0.54
C GLU A 204 -5.26 -6.62 -1.44
N ALA A 205 -5.03 -7.77 -0.80
CA ALA A 205 -4.90 -9.04 -1.47
C ALA A 205 -6.03 -9.97 -1.02
N LEU A 206 -6.72 -10.56 -1.98
CA LEU A 206 -7.71 -11.62 -1.74
C LEU A 206 -7.10 -12.97 -2.11
N PRO A 207 -7.46 -14.05 -1.38
CA PRO A 207 -7.11 -15.41 -1.80
C PRO A 207 -7.53 -15.66 -3.24
N ARG A 208 -6.69 -16.36 -4.02
CA ARG A 208 -6.88 -16.60 -5.46
C ARG A 208 -8.30 -17.10 -5.82
N GLU A 209 -8.90 -17.94 -4.96
CA GLU A 209 -10.26 -18.47 -5.15
C GLU A 209 -11.39 -17.43 -4.97
N ARG A 210 -11.16 -16.39 -4.15
CA ARG A 210 -12.11 -15.28 -3.95
C ARG A 210 -11.92 -14.17 -4.97
N ALA A 211 -10.69 -13.91 -5.41
CA ALA A 211 -10.39 -12.92 -6.45
C ALA A 211 -11.13 -13.24 -7.77
N ALA A 212 -11.20 -14.52 -8.16
CA ALA A 212 -11.92 -14.97 -9.35
C ALA A 212 -13.45 -14.74 -9.29
N ARG A 213 -14.03 -14.71 -8.08
CA ARG A 213 -15.48 -14.46 -7.90
C ARG A 213 -15.83 -12.98 -7.95
N VAL A 214 -14.92 -12.11 -7.51
CA VAL A 214 -15.09 -10.64 -7.53
C VAL A 214 -14.85 -10.07 -8.94
N SER A 215 -13.96 -10.69 -9.73
CA SER A 215 -13.64 -10.22 -11.09
C SER A 215 -14.63 -10.65 -12.18
N GLY A 216 -15.66 -11.45 -11.87
CA GLY A 216 -16.64 -11.91 -12.85
C GLY A 216 -16.09 -12.83 -13.95
N VAL A 217 -14.82 -13.21 -13.89
CA VAL A 217 -14.21 -14.13 -14.86
C VAL A 217 -14.55 -15.56 -14.45
N ARG A 218 -15.70 -16.04 -14.95
CA ARG A 218 -15.96 -17.49 -15.02
C ARG A 218 -14.92 -18.08 -15.97
N GLY A 219 -13.91 -18.75 -15.41
CA GLY A 219 -13.03 -19.61 -16.19
C GLY A 219 -13.86 -20.71 -16.86
N GLY A 220 -13.80 -20.78 -18.18
CA GLY A 220 -14.21 -21.93 -18.97
C GLY A 220 -13.08 -22.94 -19.07
#